data_AF-A0A849WX02-F1
#
_entry.id   AF-A0A849WX02-F1
#
_cell.length_a   1.000
_cell.length_b   1.000
_cell.length_c   1.000
_cell.angle_alpha   90.00
_cell.angle_beta   90.00
_cell.angle_gamma   90.00
#
_symmetry.space_group_name_H-M   'P 1'
#
loop_
_entity.id
_entity.type
_entity.pdbx_description
1 polymer ?
#
loop_
_entity_poly.entity_id
_entity_poly.type
_entity_poly.pdbx_seq_one_letter_code
_entity_poly.pdbx_strand_id
1 'polypeptide(L)'
;SPMTSLLLGVLLLCEVREAGDLVMERRVSVGDRATVDVGEAGALRMKVSHRGGSVFEVEVFDPSLPARSYAEGTLREMGDRVTWSFWSRDALRSAGCRRL
;
A
#
# COMPACT_ATOMS: atom_id res chain seq x y z
N SER A 1 -2.90 -0.75 -32.63
CA SER A 1 -1.96 -0.75 -31.51
C SER A 1 -2.31 0.39 -30.57
N PRO A 2 -2.75 0.16 -29.32
CA PRO A 2 -2.89 1.25 -28.39
C PRO A 2 -1.53 1.49 -27.70
N MET A 3 -1.04 2.72 -27.84
CA MET A 3 0.09 3.25 -27.08
C MET A 3 -0.26 3.14 -25.59
N THR A 4 0.46 2.27 -24.88
CA THR A 4 0.36 2.19 -23.42
C THR A 4 1.11 3.38 -22.86
N SER A 5 0.37 4.29 -22.23
CA SER A 5 0.91 5.41 -21.43
C SER A 5 1.74 4.84 -20.29
N LEU A 6 3.03 4.63 -20.53
CA LEU A 6 4.02 4.44 -19.47
C LEU A 6 4.63 5.83 -19.19
N LEU A 7 4.69 6.21 -17.90
CA LEU A 7 5.73 7.08 -17.26
C LEU A 7 5.28 8.28 -16.40
N LEU A 8 4.01 8.46 -16.01
CA LEU A 8 3.61 9.57 -15.09
C LEU A 8 3.12 9.11 -13.70
N GLY A 9 3.58 7.97 -13.22
CA GLY A 9 3.25 7.48 -11.87
C GLY A 9 4.41 7.59 -10.89
N VAL A 10 4.09 7.75 -9.60
CA VAL A 10 5.07 7.61 -8.52
C VAL A 10 5.31 6.13 -8.27
N LEU A 11 6.58 5.72 -8.31
CA LEU A 11 6.98 4.35 -8.08
C LEU A 11 7.04 4.07 -6.57
N LEU A 12 6.33 3.05 -6.12
CA LEU A 12 6.28 2.62 -4.74
C LEU A 12 6.71 1.15 -4.62
N LEU A 13 7.37 0.82 -3.51
CA LEU A 13 7.53 -0.55 -3.03
C LEU A 13 6.56 -0.78 -1.89
N CYS A 14 5.60 -1.68 -2.08
CA CYS A 14 4.59 -2.02 -1.11
C CYS A 14 4.86 -3.40 -0.52
N GLU A 15 4.77 -3.50 0.80
CA GLU A 15 5.10 -4.69 1.59
C GLU A 15 3.94 -5.04 2.52
N VAL A 16 3.70 -6.34 2.71
CA VAL A 16 2.87 -6.87 3.80
C VAL A 16 3.76 -7.78 4.65
N ARG A 17 3.65 -7.62 5.97
CA ARG A 17 4.33 -8.44 6.96
C ARG A 17 3.36 -9.02 7.96
N GLU A 18 3.60 -10.28 8.32
CA GLU A 18 2.87 -10.99 9.38
C GLU A 18 3.89 -11.50 10.39
N ALA A 19 3.69 -11.20 11.67
CA ALA A 19 4.62 -11.51 12.76
C ALA A 19 6.07 -11.04 12.52
N GLY A 20 6.27 -10.02 11.66
CA GLY A 20 7.58 -9.49 11.29
C GLY A 20 8.13 -10.03 9.96
N ASP A 21 7.65 -11.18 9.51
CA ASP A 21 8.09 -11.83 8.27
C ASP A 21 7.47 -11.16 7.05
N LEU A 22 8.27 -10.97 6.00
CA LEU A 22 7.79 -10.43 4.72
C LEU A 22 7.03 -11.51 3.96
N VAL A 23 5.73 -11.32 3.80
CA VAL A 23 4.84 -12.27 3.10
C VAL A 23 4.43 -11.81 1.71
N MET A 24 4.55 -10.50 1.43
CA MET A 24 4.32 -9.94 0.10
C MET A 24 5.19 -8.70 -0.12
N GLU A 25 5.78 -8.61 -1.30
CA GLU A 25 6.46 -7.42 -1.81
C GLU A 25 6.04 -7.15 -3.26
N ARG A 26 5.64 -5.92 -3.57
CA ARG A 26 5.22 -5.51 -4.91
C ARG A 26 5.70 -4.10 -5.24
N ARG A 27 6.22 -3.94 -6.47
CA ARG A 27 6.46 -2.61 -7.05
C ARG A 27 5.23 -2.18 -7.83
N VAL A 28 4.73 -0.99 -7.53
CA VAL A 28 3.56 -0.41 -8.21
C VAL A 28 3.87 1.02 -8.65
N SER A 29 3.31 1.42 -9.78
CA SER A 29 3.36 2.80 -10.25
C SER A 29 1.97 3.40 -10.11
N VAL A 30 1.84 4.46 -9.32
CA VAL A 30 0.55 5.09 -8.99
C VAL A 30 0.50 6.48 -9.62
N GLY A 31 -0.42 6.67 -10.58
CA GLY A 31 -0.65 7.97 -11.21
C GLY A 31 -1.24 9.00 -10.25
N ASP A 32 -1.22 10.29 -10.63
CA ASP A 32 -1.92 11.33 -9.88
C ASP A 32 -3.42 11.04 -9.77
N ARG A 33 -3.98 11.19 -8.56
CA ARG A 33 -5.39 10.91 -8.25
C ARG A 33 -5.86 9.50 -8.66
N ALA A 34 -4.94 8.53 -8.72
CA ALA A 34 -5.23 7.15 -9.09
C ALA A 34 -5.18 6.20 -7.90
N THR A 35 -5.90 5.08 -8.02
CA THR A 35 -5.85 3.96 -7.09
C THR A 35 -5.34 2.73 -7.81
N VAL A 36 -4.42 2.00 -7.18
CA VAL A 36 -3.85 0.76 -7.69
C VAL A 36 -4.11 -0.37 -6.69
N ASP A 37 -4.56 -1.51 -7.20
CA ASP A 37 -4.59 -2.74 -6.43
C ASP A 37 -3.17 -3.30 -6.32
N VAL A 38 -2.68 -3.43 -5.08
CA VAL A 38 -1.33 -3.93 -4.82
C VAL A 38 -1.32 -5.46 -4.84
N GLY A 39 -2.42 -6.08 -4.42
CA GLY A 39 -2.60 -7.52 -4.34
C GLY A 39 -3.09 -8.01 -2.99
N GLU A 40 -2.97 -9.32 -2.81
CA GLU A 40 -3.45 -10.06 -1.64
C GLU A 40 -2.31 -10.85 -1.00
N ALA A 41 -2.33 -10.91 0.34
CA ALA A 41 -1.43 -11.71 1.16
C ALA A 41 -2.26 -12.42 2.25
N GLY A 42 -2.47 -13.73 2.08
CA GLY A 42 -3.41 -14.46 2.92
C GLY A 42 -4.83 -13.91 2.77
N ALA A 43 -5.42 -13.46 3.88
CA ALA A 43 -6.75 -12.83 3.87
C ALA A 43 -6.69 -11.30 3.67
N LEU A 44 -5.50 -10.69 3.73
CA LEU A 44 -5.32 -9.25 3.56
C LEU A 44 -5.36 -8.87 2.09
N ARG A 45 -6.18 -7.89 1.74
CA ARG A 45 -6.13 -7.20 0.45
C ARG A 45 -5.68 -5.76 0.63
N MET A 46 -4.72 -5.33 -0.18
CA MET A 46 -4.10 -4.01 -0.09
C MET A 46 -4.34 -3.20 -1.36
N LYS A 47 -4.69 -1.92 -1.18
CA LYS A 47 -4.72 -0.93 -2.25
C LYS A 47 -3.92 0.29 -1.83
N VAL A 48 -3.39 1.01 -2.82
CA VAL A 48 -2.75 2.31 -2.60
C VAL A 48 -3.37 3.35 -3.51
N SER A 49 -3.67 4.52 -2.95
CA SER A 49 -4.25 5.65 -3.64
C SER A 49 -3.33 6.85 -3.53
N HIS A 50 -3.01 7.49 -4.65
CA HIS A 50 -2.40 8.81 -4.63
C HIS A 50 -3.52 9.84 -4.57
N ARG A 51 -3.63 10.60 -3.49
CA ARG A 51 -4.71 11.58 -3.26
C ARG A 51 -4.42 12.95 -3.90
N GLY A 52 -3.20 13.14 -4.41
CA GLY A 52 -2.71 14.36 -5.03
C GLY A 52 -1.50 14.94 -4.31
N GLY A 53 -0.62 15.59 -5.07
CA GLY A 53 0.59 16.22 -4.55
C GLY A 53 1.57 15.18 -3.99
N SER A 54 1.61 15.04 -2.67
CA SER A 54 2.47 14.06 -1.99
C SER A 54 1.69 13.17 -1.02
N VAL A 55 0.36 13.20 -1.04
CA VAL A 55 -0.49 12.46 -0.10
C VAL A 55 -0.87 11.10 -0.67
N PHE A 56 -0.56 10.04 0.08
CA PHE A 56 -0.89 8.67 -0.27
C PHE A 56 -1.71 8.02 0.83
N GLU A 57 -2.66 7.19 0.43
CA GLU A 57 -3.47 6.39 1.33
C GLU A 57 -3.29 4.91 1.00
N VAL A 58 -3.03 4.10 2.02
CA VAL A 58 -3.05 2.64 1.97
C VAL A 58 -4.36 2.17 2.57
N GLU A 59 -5.19 1.51 1.76
CA GLU A 59 -6.39 0.79 2.22
C GLU A 59 -6.02 -0.68 2.42
N VAL A 60 -6.38 -1.22 3.59
CA VAL A 60 -6.25 -2.63 3.91
C VAL A 60 -7.62 -3.19 4.27
N PHE A 61 -8.00 -4.25 3.58
CA PHE A 61 -9.18 -5.04 3.88
C PHE A 61 -8.74 -6.39 4.44
N ASP A 62 -9.23 -6.70 5.64
CA ASP A 62 -9.08 -8.00 6.30
C ASP A 62 -10.48 -8.50 6.67
N PRO A 63 -10.96 -9.61 6.11
CA PRO A 63 -12.30 -10.13 6.43
C PRO A 63 -12.42 -10.60 7.89
N SER A 64 -11.31 -10.84 8.59
CA SER A 64 -11.31 -11.16 10.02
C SER A 64 -11.51 -9.93 10.92
N LEU A 65 -11.37 -8.72 10.37
CA LEU A 65 -11.58 -7.47 11.07
C LEU A 65 -12.91 -6.84 10.62
N PRO A 66 -13.82 -6.44 11.53
CA PRO A 66 -15.10 -5.84 11.18
C PRO A 66 -14.94 -4.36 10.77
N ALA A 67 -13.86 -4.00 10.07
CA ALA A 67 -13.55 -2.65 9.65
C ALA A 67 -12.68 -2.64 8.39
N ARG A 68 -12.89 -1.63 7.54
CA ARG A 68 -11.88 -1.24 6.56
C ARG A 68 -10.85 -0.37 7.24
N SER A 69 -9.59 -0.65 7.00
CA SER A 69 -8.49 0.08 7.61
C SER A 69 -7.80 0.97 6.59
N TYR A 70 -7.39 2.15 7.03
CA TYR A 70 -6.71 3.13 6.20
C TYR A 70 -5.50 3.67 6.94
N ALA A 71 -4.41 3.91 6.21
CA ALA A 71 -3.29 4.71 6.66
C ALA A 71 -3.00 5.78 5.62
N GLU A 72 -3.04 7.05 6.02
CA GLU A 72 -2.69 8.17 5.17
C GLU A 72 -1.31 8.71 5.57
N GLY A 73 -0.50 9.07 4.58
CA GLY A 73 0.83 9.62 4.81
C GLY A 73 1.30 10.47 3.64
N THR A 74 2.25 11.36 3.92
CA THR A 74 2.88 12.18 2.90
C THR A 74 4.19 11.54 2.46
N LEU A 75 4.33 11.20 1.19
CA LEU A 75 5.55 10.61 0.60
C LEU A 75 6.18 11.59 -0.40
N ARG A 76 7.08 12.44 0.08
CA ARG A 76 7.76 13.46 -0.73
C ARG A 76 9.06 12.94 -1.31
N GLU A 77 9.83 12.24 -0.50
CA GLU A 77 11.20 11.85 -0.79
C GLU A 77 11.35 10.34 -0.91
N MET A 78 12.43 9.90 -1.54
CA MET A 78 12.78 8.49 -1.63
C MET A 78 12.96 7.92 -0.21
N GLY A 79 12.34 6.78 0.06
CA GLY A 79 12.38 6.14 1.37
C GLY A 79 11.24 6.54 2.31
N ASP A 80 10.53 7.64 2.05
CA ASP A 80 9.32 7.98 2.80
C ASP A 80 8.34 6.82 2.78
N ARG A 81 7.65 6.58 3.90
CA ARG A 81 6.78 5.43 4.09
C ARG A 81 5.47 5.79 4.76
N VAL A 82 4.40 5.14 4.30
CA VAL A 82 3.11 5.05 4.98
C VAL A 82 2.87 3.59 5.33
N THR A 83 2.42 3.31 6.55
CA THR A 83 2.21 1.94 7.02
C THR A 83 1.00 1.87 7.93
N TRP A 84 0.08 0.99 7.57
CA TRP A 84 -0.94 0.50 8.47
C TRP A 84 -0.37 -0.65 9.30
N SER A 85 -0.68 -0.66 10.60
CA SER A 85 -0.32 -1.74 11.51
C SER A 85 -1.53 -2.15 12.33
N PHE A 86 -1.70 -3.45 12.49
CA PHE A 86 -2.68 -4.06 13.38
C PHE A 86 -1.97 -4.96 14.37
N TRP A 87 -2.29 -4.73 15.65
CA TRP A 87 -1.76 -5.53 16.73
C TRP A 87 -2.90 -5.96 17.64
N SER A 88 -3.05 -7.28 17.80
CA SER A 88 -3.93 -7.91 18.77
C SER A 88 -3.14 -8.92 19.59
N ARG A 89 -3.82 -9.60 20.52
CA ARG A 89 -3.24 -10.73 21.27
C ARG A 89 -2.76 -11.85 20.36
N ASP A 90 -3.46 -12.05 19.24
CA ASP A 90 -3.32 -13.24 18.39
C ASP A 90 -2.61 -12.96 17.07
N ALA A 91 -2.44 -11.68 16.70
CA ALA A 91 -1.86 -11.31 15.41
C ALA A 91 -1.07 -9.99 15.48
N LEU A 92 0.03 -9.95 14.74
CA LEU A 92 0.76 -8.75 14.38
C LEU A 92 0.85 -8.69 12.87
N ARG A 93 0.22 -7.69 12.26
CA ARG A 93 0.20 -7.51 10.80
C ARG A 93 0.54 -6.07 10.46
N SER A 94 1.27 -5.87 9.37
CA SER A 94 1.52 -4.53 8.83
C SER A 94 1.48 -4.55 7.32
N ALA A 95 0.95 -3.49 6.72
CA ALA A 95 0.93 -3.30 5.29
C ALA A 95 1.26 -1.83 4.98
N GLY A 96 2.13 -1.58 4.01
CA GLY A 96 2.57 -0.22 3.75
C GLY A 96 3.32 -0.09 2.45
N CYS A 97 3.50 1.15 2.00
CA CYS A 97 4.29 1.47 0.82
C CYS A 97 5.38 2.47 1.17
N ARG A 98 6.54 2.31 0.55
CA ARG A 98 7.60 3.32 0.54
C ARG A 98 7.85 3.85 -0.86
N ARG A 99 8.23 5.11 -0.96
CA ARG A 99 8.65 5.72 -2.21
C ARG A 99 10.01 5.16 -2.65
N LEU A 100 10.10 4.79 -3.92
CA LEU A 100 11.35 4.36 -4.56
C LEU A 100 12.06 5.52 -5.23
#